data_AF-A0A0F9A1N0-F1
#
_entry.id   AF-A0A0F9A1N0-F1
#
_cell.length_a   1.000
_cell.length_b   1.000
_cell.length_c   1.000
_cell.angle_alpha   90.00
_cell.angle_beta   90.00
_cell.angle_gamma   90.00
#
_symmetry.space_group_name_H-M   'P 1'
#
loop_
_entity.id
_entity.type
_entity.pdbx_description
1 polymer ?
#
loop_
_entity_poly.entity_id
_entity_poly.type
_entity_poly.pdbx_seq_one_letter_code
_entity_poly.pdbx_strand_id
1 'polypeptide(L)'
;MTQKGEDILAYLDTLAIEELRGLGLVWSSHLFKANSAKQQNSLRLVKFQRPKLIRQYFLSLLWRAAVTKISAFSEVNLNAKNIELLRQIIVGEKEDNRAIFPISLVQLSTKGHTVNLAPFKQKMDINGGENIYRFYHDGLVIHMYMDDPRLSVLKSSVDYNHPMFIGLDITIINQINYENSFQYQNTLKHTKEYFNHFPSQRPAKASKSTHK
;
A
#
# COMPACT_ATOMS: atom_id res chain seq x y z
N MET A 1 -1.68 -5.14 -25.00
CA MET A 1 -2.75 -5.75 -24.20
C MET A 1 -3.92 -6.06 -25.14
N THR A 2 -4.74 -7.07 -24.85
CA THR A 2 -5.97 -7.33 -25.63
C THR A 2 -7.14 -6.56 -25.00
N GLN A 3 -8.18 -6.22 -25.79
CA GLN A 3 -9.37 -5.52 -25.27
C GLN A 3 -9.99 -6.22 -24.06
N LYS A 4 -10.12 -7.55 -24.15
CA LYS A 4 -10.61 -8.39 -23.05
C LYS A 4 -9.79 -8.24 -21.76
N GLY A 5 -8.48 -8.06 -21.88
CA GLY A 5 -7.60 -7.83 -20.72
C GLY A 5 -7.84 -6.48 -20.07
N GLU A 6 -7.99 -5.43 -20.88
CA GLU A 6 -8.32 -4.08 -20.38
C GLU A 6 -9.70 -4.06 -19.69
N ASP A 7 -10.69 -4.77 -20.24
CA ASP A 7 -12.03 -4.85 -19.65
C ASP A 7 -12.00 -5.50 -18.25
N ILE A 8 -11.20 -6.56 -18.08
CA ILE A 8 -11.00 -7.23 -16.77
C ILE A 8 -10.38 -6.26 -15.76
N LEU A 9 -9.34 -5.53 -16.17
CA LEU A 9 -8.67 -4.56 -15.32
C LEU A 9 -9.59 -3.41 -14.92
N ALA A 10 -10.35 -2.86 -15.88
CA ALA A 10 -11.32 -1.79 -15.65
C ALA A 10 -12.43 -2.23 -14.68
N TYR A 11 -12.91 -3.47 -14.80
CA TYR A 11 -13.88 -4.05 -13.88
C TYR A 11 -13.31 -4.15 -12.45
N LEU A 12 -12.09 -4.68 -12.29
CA LEU A 12 -11.43 -4.79 -10.99
C LEU A 12 -11.21 -3.42 -10.35
N ASP A 13 -10.76 -2.43 -11.13
CA ASP A 13 -10.50 -1.07 -10.65
C ASP A 13 -11.80 -0.40 -10.17
N THR A 14 -12.88 -0.51 -10.95
CA THR A 14 -14.19 0.06 -10.60
C THR A 14 -14.72 -0.56 -9.30
N LEU A 15 -14.76 -1.89 -9.25
CA LEU A 15 -15.25 -2.64 -8.09
C LEU A 15 -14.47 -2.29 -6.83
N ALA A 16 -13.14 -2.29 -6.90
CA ALA A 16 -12.31 -2.04 -5.75
C ALA A 16 -12.42 -0.61 -5.25
N ILE A 17 -12.44 0.39 -6.15
CA ILE A 17 -12.59 1.80 -5.76
C ILE A 17 -13.92 2.03 -5.05
N GLU A 18 -15.01 1.46 -5.58
CA GLU A 18 -16.34 1.56 -4.94
C GLU A 18 -16.34 0.95 -3.54
N GLU A 19 -15.78 -0.24 -3.38
CA GLU A 19 -15.76 -0.93 -2.08
C GLU A 19 -14.83 -0.24 -1.07
N LEU A 20 -13.63 0.18 -1.48
CA LEU A 20 -12.69 0.93 -0.64
C LEU A 20 -13.29 2.27 -0.18
N ARG A 21 -14.04 2.96 -1.05
CA ARG A 21 -14.76 4.18 -0.69
C ARG A 21 -15.95 3.88 0.21
N GLY A 22 -16.75 2.86 -0.08
CA GLY A 22 -17.89 2.42 0.74
C GLY A 22 -17.49 1.99 2.14
N LEU A 23 -16.24 1.56 2.32
CA LEU A 23 -15.66 1.23 3.62
C LEU A 23 -14.90 2.41 4.26
N GLY A 24 -14.82 3.58 3.63
CA GLY A 24 -14.10 4.74 4.15
C GLY A 24 -12.61 4.46 4.38
N LEU A 25 -11.98 3.67 3.50
CA LEU A 25 -10.58 3.29 3.60
C LEU A 25 -9.62 4.29 2.94
N VAL A 26 -10.14 5.08 2.01
CA VAL A 26 -9.38 6.08 1.24
C VAL A 26 -9.87 7.49 1.57
N TRP A 27 -8.98 8.48 1.48
CA TRP A 27 -9.26 9.88 1.86
C TRP A 27 -10.32 10.57 1.01
N SER A 28 -10.49 10.15 -0.25
CA SER A 28 -11.53 10.64 -1.17
C SER A 28 -12.93 10.11 -0.84
N SER A 29 -13.06 9.17 0.09
CA SER A 29 -14.38 8.71 0.53
C SER A 29 -15.10 9.78 1.34
N HIS A 30 -16.40 9.95 1.10
CA HIS A 30 -17.28 10.75 1.96
C HIS A 30 -17.49 10.13 3.35
N LEU A 31 -17.22 8.83 3.50
CA LEU A 31 -17.28 8.10 4.77
C LEU A 31 -15.95 8.15 5.53
N PHE A 32 -14.90 8.70 4.92
CA PHE A 32 -13.62 8.86 5.61
C PHE A 32 -13.79 9.82 6.77
N LYS A 33 -13.54 9.32 7.99
CA LYS A 33 -13.50 10.11 9.21
C LYS A 33 -12.05 10.15 9.67
N ALA A 34 -11.46 11.34 9.62
CA ALA A 34 -10.12 11.53 10.16
C ALA A 34 -10.14 11.24 11.67
N ASN A 35 -9.24 10.40 12.14
CA ASN A 35 -9.06 10.20 13.58
C ASN A 35 -8.48 11.48 14.16
N SER A 36 -9.25 12.18 15.01
CA SER A 36 -8.80 13.36 15.74
C SER A 36 -8.02 13.02 17.01
N ALA A 37 -8.06 11.75 17.45
CA ALA A 37 -7.40 11.29 18.65
C ALA A 37 -5.88 11.13 18.43
N LYS A 38 -5.08 11.50 19.44
CA LYS A 38 -3.63 11.21 19.53
C LYS A 38 -3.31 9.71 19.67
N GLN A 39 -4.23 8.80 19.32
CA GLN A 39 -3.90 7.38 19.26
C GLN A 39 -2.89 7.18 18.13
N GLN A 40 -1.64 6.92 18.52
CA GLN A 40 -0.54 6.87 17.57
C GLN A 40 -0.74 5.77 16.53
N ASN A 41 -1.34 4.64 16.94
CA ASN A 41 -1.71 3.49 16.12
C ASN A 41 -3.02 2.84 16.64
N SER A 42 -3.94 2.46 15.75
CA SER A 42 -5.14 1.67 16.09
C SER A 42 -5.38 0.53 15.10
N LEU A 43 -6.16 -0.48 15.48
CA LEU A 43 -6.56 -1.57 14.60
C LEU A 43 -8.01 -1.37 14.18
N ARG A 44 -8.28 -1.56 12.88
CA ARG A 44 -9.63 -1.51 12.31
C ARG A 44 -9.98 -2.86 11.70
N LEU A 45 -11.13 -3.41 12.10
CA LEU A 45 -11.71 -4.57 11.43
C LEU A 45 -12.56 -4.11 10.25
N VAL A 46 -12.34 -4.74 9.10
CA VAL A 46 -13.04 -4.43 7.86
C VAL A 46 -13.61 -5.72 7.31
N LYS A 47 -14.88 -5.68 6.91
CA LYS A 47 -15.52 -6.77 6.18
C LYS A 47 -15.64 -6.40 4.71
N PHE A 48 -14.86 -7.04 3.86
CA PHE A 48 -15.01 -6.89 2.42
C PHE A 48 -16.21 -7.73 1.96
N GLN A 49 -17.04 -7.17 1.08
CA GLN A 49 -18.10 -7.89 0.40
C GLN A 49 -17.53 -8.92 -0.58
N ARG A 50 -16.40 -8.57 -1.23
CA ARG A 50 -15.78 -9.41 -2.27
C ARG A 50 -14.29 -9.57 -2.03
N PRO A 51 -13.87 -10.20 -0.91
CA PRO A 51 -12.47 -10.22 -0.47
C PRO A 51 -11.49 -10.80 -1.50
N LYS A 52 -11.92 -11.82 -2.26
CA LYS A 52 -11.12 -12.41 -3.34
C LYS A 52 -10.88 -11.43 -4.50
N LEU A 53 -11.92 -10.69 -4.91
CA LEU A 53 -11.80 -9.70 -5.99
C LEU A 53 -10.99 -8.47 -5.55
N ILE A 54 -11.10 -8.06 -4.28
CA ILE A 54 -10.26 -7.01 -3.71
C ILE A 54 -8.78 -7.43 -3.70
N ARG A 55 -8.49 -8.69 -3.34
CA ARG A 55 -7.14 -9.23 -3.45
C ARG A 55 -6.63 -9.21 -4.90
N GLN A 56 -7.45 -9.68 -5.83
CA GLN A 56 -7.13 -9.72 -7.26
C GLN A 56 -6.88 -8.33 -7.84
N TYR A 57 -7.62 -7.32 -7.41
CA TYR A 57 -7.35 -5.91 -7.73
C TYR A 57 -5.95 -5.48 -7.28
N PHE A 58 -5.57 -5.74 -6.02
CA PHE A 58 -4.23 -5.37 -5.55
C PHE A 58 -3.12 -6.13 -6.30
N LEU A 59 -3.31 -7.42 -6.59
CA LEU A 59 -2.38 -8.18 -7.44
C LEU A 59 -2.27 -7.60 -8.86
N SER A 60 -3.37 -7.06 -9.40
CA SER A 60 -3.36 -6.40 -10.71
C SER A 60 -2.53 -5.11 -10.72
N LEU A 61 -2.47 -4.36 -9.61
CA LEU A 61 -1.58 -3.21 -9.47
C LEU A 61 -0.11 -3.65 -9.52
N LEU A 62 0.25 -4.73 -8.84
CA LEU A 62 1.60 -5.30 -8.87
C LEU A 62 2.00 -5.74 -10.29
N TRP A 63 1.11 -6.47 -10.96
CA TRP A 63 1.34 -6.92 -12.32
C TRP A 63 1.55 -5.75 -13.27
N ARG A 64 0.65 -4.74 -13.25
CA ARG A 64 0.77 -3.53 -14.09
C ARG A 64 2.08 -2.79 -13.84
N ALA A 65 2.48 -2.65 -12.58
CA ALA A 65 3.75 -2.03 -12.20
C ALA A 65 4.97 -2.82 -12.66
N ALA A 66 4.89 -4.15 -12.70
CA ALA A 66 6.00 -5.01 -13.14
C ALA A 66 6.16 -5.08 -14.67
N VAL A 67 5.09 -4.88 -15.44
CA VAL A 67 5.12 -4.98 -16.92
C VAL A 67 5.19 -3.63 -17.63
N THR A 68 4.96 -2.52 -16.91
CA THR A 68 5.05 -1.18 -17.49
C THR A 68 6.50 -0.77 -17.78
N LYS A 69 6.69 0.11 -18.77
CA LYS A 69 7.98 0.73 -19.11
C LYS A 69 8.16 2.12 -18.50
N ILE A 70 7.20 2.59 -17.71
CA ILE A 70 7.26 3.91 -17.07
C ILE A 70 8.36 3.89 -16.00
N SER A 71 9.33 4.80 -16.11
CA SER A 71 10.52 4.86 -15.25
C SER A 71 10.21 4.96 -13.75
N ALA A 72 9.08 5.59 -13.39
CA ALA A 72 8.63 5.70 -12.02
C ALA A 72 8.38 4.32 -11.34
N PHE A 73 8.10 3.27 -12.12
CA PHE A 73 7.86 1.92 -11.59
C PHE A 73 9.09 1.02 -11.68
N SER A 74 10.26 1.56 -12.02
CA SER A 74 11.50 0.80 -12.25
C SER A 74 12.00 0.01 -11.05
N GLU A 75 11.50 0.29 -9.83
CA GLU A 75 11.81 -0.51 -8.65
C GLU A 75 10.99 -1.82 -8.55
N VAL A 76 9.86 -1.91 -9.25
CA VAL A 76 9.00 -3.10 -9.27
C VAL A 76 9.51 -4.08 -10.32
N ASN A 77 10.45 -4.93 -9.91
CA ASN A 77 11.10 -5.93 -10.74
C ASN A 77 10.70 -7.35 -10.35
N LEU A 78 9.77 -7.94 -11.09
CA LEU A 78 9.38 -9.35 -10.96
C LEU A 78 10.05 -10.21 -12.04
N ASN A 79 10.37 -11.46 -11.71
CA ASN A 79 10.80 -12.42 -12.73
C ASN A 79 9.63 -12.84 -13.64
N ALA A 80 9.94 -13.34 -14.84
CA ALA A 80 8.94 -13.71 -15.84
C ALA A 80 7.91 -14.74 -15.33
N LYS A 81 8.34 -15.68 -14.48
CA LYS A 81 7.45 -16.68 -13.87
C LYS A 81 6.39 -16.04 -12.98
N ASN A 82 6.77 -15.06 -12.16
CA ASN A 82 5.86 -14.35 -11.27
C ASN A 82 4.92 -13.41 -12.04
N ILE A 83 5.43 -12.76 -13.10
CA ILE A 83 4.61 -11.94 -14.00
C ILE A 83 3.51 -12.79 -14.65
N GLU A 84 3.88 -13.95 -15.19
CA GLU A 84 2.92 -14.85 -15.85
C GLU A 84 1.94 -15.46 -14.84
N LEU A 85 2.41 -15.83 -13.64
CA LEU A 85 1.53 -16.28 -12.56
C LEU A 85 0.47 -15.23 -12.20
N LEU A 86 0.87 -13.98 -12.01
CA LEU A 86 -0.06 -12.88 -11.72
C LEU A 86 -1.04 -12.69 -12.86
N ARG A 87 -0.58 -12.73 -14.13
CA ARG A 87 -1.46 -12.64 -15.30
C ARG A 87 -2.55 -13.72 -15.25
N GLN A 88 -2.16 -14.98 -15.05
CA GLN A 88 -3.08 -16.12 -14.99
C GLN A 88 -4.10 -15.98 -13.87
N ILE A 89 -3.70 -15.51 -12.70
CA ILE A 89 -4.62 -15.22 -11.58
C ILE A 89 -5.59 -14.09 -11.97
N ILE A 90 -5.09 -12.99 -12.53
CA ILE A 90 -5.91 -11.82 -12.90
C ILE A 90 -6.96 -12.18 -13.95
N VAL A 91 -6.64 -13.04 -14.93
CA VAL A 91 -7.60 -13.43 -15.97
C VAL A 91 -8.44 -14.66 -15.61
N GLY A 92 -8.24 -15.24 -14.41
CA GLY A 92 -8.99 -16.40 -13.93
C GLY A 92 -8.57 -17.74 -14.53
N GLU A 93 -7.41 -17.82 -15.19
CA GLU A 93 -6.83 -19.08 -15.68
C GLU A 93 -6.25 -19.94 -14.54
N LYS A 94 -5.93 -19.31 -13.40
CA LYS A 94 -5.37 -19.98 -12.23
C LYS A 94 -5.98 -19.47 -10.94
N GLU A 95 -6.24 -20.36 -9.99
CA GLU A 95 -6.70 -19.98 -8.67
C GLU A 95 -5.62 -19.20 -7.90
N ASP A 96 -6.05 -18.16 -7.19
CA ASP A 96 -5.22 -17.39 -6.29
C ASP A 96 -4.84 -18.21 -5.05
N ASN A 97 -3.54 -18.33 -4.81
CA ASN A 97 -3.00 -18.86 -3.57
C ASN A 97 -2.57 -17.69 -2.68
N ARG A 98 -3.23 -17.53 -1.53
CA ARG A 98 -2.97 -16.43 -0.57
C ARG A 98 -1.55 -16.42 -0.01
N ALA A 99 -0.83 -17.54 -0.04
CA ALA A 99 0.57 -17.59 0.32
C ALA A 99 1.46 -16.86 -0.72
N ILE A 100 1.01 -16.68 -1.95
CA ILE A 100 1.80 -16.01 -2.99
C ILE A 100 1.46 -14.52 -2.95
N PHE A 101 2.44 -13.68 -2.65
CA PHE A 101 2.23 -12.24 -2.43
C PHE A 101 1.14 -11.95 -1.38
N PRO A 102 1.37 -12.24 -0.09
CA PRO A 102 0.50 -11.73 0.97
C PRO A 102 0.36 -10.20 0.85
N ILE A 103 -0.82 -9.69 1.17
CA ILE A 103 -1.12 -8.26 1.04
C ILE A 103 -1.70 -7.77 2.35
N SER A 104 -1.00 -6.86 3.02
CA SER A 104 -1.53 -6.16 4.20
C SER A 104 -1.77 -4.68 3.87
N LEU A 105 -2.69 -4.07 4.63
CA LEU A 105 -3.07 -2.68 4.45
C LEU A 105 -2.76 -1.85 5.69
N VAL A 106 -2.31 -0.63 5.45
CA VAL A 106 -2.18 0.41 6.48
C VAL A 106 -2.94 1.64 6.03
N GLN A 107 -3.92 2.07 6.81
CA GLN A 107 -4.68 3.30 6.54
C GLN A 107 -4.04 4.48 7.26
N LEU A 108 -3.78 5.57 6.53
CA LEU A 108 -3.47 6.85 7.12
C LEU A 108 -4.76 7.49 7.63
N SER A 109 -4.88 7.58 8.95
CA SER A 109 -6.11 8.01 9.62
C SER A 109 -6.24 9.53 9.74
N THR A 110 -5.20 10.30 9.41
CA THR A 110 -5.25 11.75 9.19
C THR A 110 -4.91 12.07 7.75
N LYS A 111 -5.46 13.16 7.20
CA LYS A 111 -5.10 13.63 5.85
C LYS A 111 -3.71 14.25 5.91
N GLY A 112 -2.81 13.75 5.07
CA GLY A 112 -1.49 14.30 4.87
C GLY A 112 -1.35 15.07 3.57
N HIS A 113 -0.13 15.45 3.25
CA HIS A 113 0.17 15.94 1.91
C HIS A 113 -0.09 14.82 0.89
N THR A 114 -0.75 15.18 -0.21
CA THR A 114 -0.84 14.31 -1.38
C THR A 114 0.53 14.23 -2.01
N VAL A 115 1.29 13.19 -1.68
CA VAL A 115 2.57 12.90 -2.32
C VAL A 115 2.33 11.78 -3.32
N ASN A 116 2.61 12.06 -4.60
CA ASN A 116 2.62 11.05 -5.66
C ASN A 116 3.86 10.17 -5.51
N LEU A 117 3.85 9.29 -4.51
CA LEU A 117 4.91 8.31 -4.31
C LEU A 117 4.70 7.15 -5.27
N ALA A 118 5.63 6.98 -6.20
CA ALA A 118 5.66 5.80 -7.04
C ALA A 118 5.88 4.53 -6.18
N PRO A 119 5.40 3.36 -6.63
CA PRO A 119 5.66 2.13 -5.92
C PRO A 119 7.16 1.82 -5.87
N PHE A 120 7.63 1.39 -4.72
CA PHE A 120 9.06 1.14 -4.51
C PHE A 120 9.29 -0.12 -3.68
N LYS A 121 10.49 -0.68 -3.78
CA LYS A 121 10.87 -1.88 -3.03
C LYS A 121 11.44 -1.45 -1.68
N GLN A 122 10.94 -2.04 -0.60
CA GLN A 122 11.41 -1.76 0.75
C GLN A 122 11.77 -3.05 1.46
N LYS A 123 12.91 -3.04 2.15
CA LYS A 123 13.26 -4.07 3.13
C LYS A 123 12.66 -3.68 4.49
N MET A 124 11.85 -4.54 5.08
CA MET A 124 11.37 -4.36 6.45
C MET A 124 12.38 -4.99 7.41
N ASP A 125 12.89 -4.20 8.37
CA ASP A 125 13.91 -4.67 9.33
C ASP A 125 13.36 -5.56 10.45
N ILE A 126 12.09 -5.98 10.37
CA ILE A 126 11.48 -6.89 11.34
C ILE A 126 11.87 -8.33 10.96
N ASN A 127 12.55 -9.03 11.86
CA ASN A 127 12.88 -10.46 11.79
C ASN A 127 13.53 -10.96 10.48
N GLY A 128 14.56 -10.27 10.00
CA GLY A 128 15.46 -10.83 8.98
C GLY A 128 15.23 -10.34 7.56
N GLY A 129 14.52 -9.22 7.38
CA GLY A 129 14.63 -8.44 6.16
C GLY A 129 13.63 -8.80 5.07
N GLU A 130 12.34 -8.89 5.41
CA GLU A 130 11.29 -9.18 4.44
C GLU A 130 11.26 -8.09 3.36
N ASN A 131 11.26 -8.52 2.09
CA ASN A 131 11.11 -7.61 0.97
C ASN A 131 9.64 -7.37 0.71
N ILE A 132 9.23 -6.11 0.69
CA ILE A 132 7.89 -5.71 0.27
C ILE A 132 7.95 -4.77 -0.92
N TYR A 133 6.90 -4.81 -1.75
CA TYR A 133 6.54 -3.66 -2.56
C TYR A 133 5.52 -2.81 -1.82
N ARG A 134 5.79 -1.52 -1.76
CA ARG A 134 4.90 -0.54 -1.16
C ARG A 134 4.20 0.25 -2.24
N PHE A 135 2.87 0.23 -2.23
CA PHE A 135 2.03 1.09 -3.05
C PHE A 135 1.28 2.08 -2.17
N TYR A 136 0.98 3.25 -2.74
CA TYR A 136 0.16 4.28 -2.10
C TYR A 136 -1.06 4.57 -2.93
N HIS A 137 -2.21 4.59 -2.26
CA HIS A 137 -3.49 4.82 -2.89
C HIS A 137 -4.37 5.67 -1.98
N ASP A 138 -4.33 6.99 -2.17
CA ASP A 138 -5.25 7.94 -1.54
C ASP A 138 -5.42 7.75 -0.01
N GLY A 139 -4.30 7.79 0.71
CA GLY A 139 -4.27 7.58 2.16
C GLY A 139 -4.21 6.10 2.59
N LEU A 140 -4.36 5.15 1.67
CA LEU A 140 -4.16 3.73 1.92
C LEU A 140 -2.75 3.32 1.46
N VAL A 141 -2.03 2.62 2.33
CA VAL A 141 -0.74 2.00 2.01
C VAL A 141 -0.94 0.51 1.86
N ILE A 142 -0.41 -0.04 0.79
CA ILE A 142 -0.51 -1.45 0.45
C ILE A 142 0.89 -2.05 0.55
N HIS A 143 1.06 -3.07 1.37
CA HIS A 143 2.31 -3.84 1.48
C HIS A 143 2.10 -5.20 0.82
N MET A 144 2.86 -5.47 -0.23
CA MET A 144 2.84 -6.74 -0.93
C MET A 144 4.15 -7.47 -0.66
N TYR A 145 4.06 -8.59 0.05
CA TYR A 145 5.23 -9.32 0.53
C TYR A 145 5.79 -10.21 -0.58
N MET A 146 7.09 -10.15 -0.81
CA MET A 146 7.77 -10.88 -1.88
C MET A 146 8.24 -12.27 -1.46
N ASP A 147 8.54 -12.42 -0.17
CA ASP A 147 9.07 -13.65 0.36
C ASP A 147 7.94 -14.67 0.52
N ASP A 148 8.21 -15.94 0.18
CA ASP A 148 7.24 -17.01 0.38
C ASP A 148 6.93 -17.10 1.89
N PRO A 149 5.68 -16.95 2.32
CA PRO A 149 5.30 -17.05 3.72
C PRO A 149 5.74 -18.37 4.32
N ARG A 150 5.80 -19.45 3.52
CA ARG A 150 6.25 -20.77 3.97
C ARG A 150 7.75 -20.80 4.27
N LEU A 151 8.55 -19.94 3.63
CA LEU A 151 9.96 -19.68 3.98
C LEU A 151 10.07 -18.63 5.10
N SER A 152 9.07 -17.75 5.23
CA SER A 152 8.95 -16.83 6.35
C SER A 152 8.51 -17.51 7.64
N VAL A 153 7.85 -18.68 7.64
CA VAL A 153 7.50 -19.43 8.86
C VAL A 153 8.75 -19.76 9.72
N LEU A 154 9.94 -19.76 9.12
CA LEU A 154 11.22 -19.89 9.82
C LEU A 154 11.74 -18.56 10.45
N LYS A 155 11.05 -17.43 10.25
CA LYS A 155 11.48 -16.06 10.61
C LYS A 155 10.36 -15.15 11.17
N SER A 156 9.12 -15.25 10.69
CA SER A 156 7.93 -14.55 11.17
C SER A 156 6.76 -15.55 11.28
N SER A 157 6.12 -15.60 12.45
CA SER A 157 5.20 -16.65 12.90
C SER A 157 3.75 -16.44 12.46
N VAL A 158 3.50 -15.64 11.42
CA VAL A 158 2.13 -15.27 11.02
C VAL A 158 1.69 -16.07 9.79
N ASP A 159 0.68 -16.92 9.97
CA ASP A 159 0.04 -17.70 8.90
C ASP A 159 -0.49 -16.76 7.79
N TYR A 160 -0.35 -17.15 6.52
CA TYR A 160 -0.93 -16.43 5.39
C TYR A 160 -2.48 -16.41 5.41
N ASN A 161 -3.11 -17.24 6.25
CA ASN A 161 -4.53 -17.21 6.60
C ASN A 161 -4.85 -16.31 7.81
N HIS A 162 -3.89 -15.54 8.31
CA HIS A 162 -4.17 -14.55 9.34
C HIS A 162 -5.00 -13.39 8.76
N PRO A 163 -6.01 -12.86 9.49
CA PRO A 163 -6.86 -11.77 9.02
C PRO A 163 -6.12 -10.43 8.80
N MET A 164 -4.80 -10.36 8.99
CA MET A 164 -4.04 -9.16 8.59
C MET A 164 -3.85 -9.07 7.08
N PHE A 165 -3.98 -10.21 6.39
CA PHE A 165 -3.84 -10.31 4.95
C PHE A 165 -5.21 -10.28 4.27
N ILE A 166 -5.27 -9.59 3.13
CA ILE A 166 -6.46 -9.53 2.27
C ILE A 166 -6.76 -10.92 1.69
N GLY A 167 -8.05 -11.20 1.47
CA GLY A 167 -8.53 -12.46 0.86
C GLY A 167 -9.36 -13.34 1.81
N LEU A 168 -9.63 -12.85 3.02
CA LEU A 168 -10.58 -13.38 3.98
C LEU A 168 -11.75 -12.40 4.15
N ASP A 169 -12.87 -12.88 4.67
CA ASP A 169 -14.07 -12.07 4.88
C ASP A 169 -13.81 -10.86 5.79
N ILE A 170 -12.95 -11.02 6.79
CA ILE A 170 -12.52 -9.97 7.70
C ILE A 170 -11.04 -9.70 7.51
N THR A 171 -10.69 -8.42 7.38
CA THR A 171 -9.32 -7.94 7.36
C THR A 171 -9.07 -6.96 8.50
N ILE A 172 -7.95 -7.15 9.22
CA ILE A 172 -7.39 -6.22 10.19
C ILE A 172 -6.52 -5.22 9.42
N ILE A 173 -6.86 -3.93 9.53
CA ILE A 173 -6.10 -2.83 8.95
C ILE A 173 -5.47 -2.02 10.07
N ASN A 174 -4.16 -1.81 9.99
CA ASN A 174 -3.46 -0.90 10.89
C ASN A 174 -3.79 0.54 10.49
N GLN A 175 -4.21 1.37 11.44
CA GLN A 175 -4.41 2.79 11.25
C GLN A 175 -3.28 3.54 11.94
N ILE A 176 -2.66 4.46 11.21
CA ILE A 176 -1.59 5.32 11.74
C ILE A 176 -1.89 6.77 11.36
N ASN A 177 -1.45 7.72 12.17
CA ASN A 177 -1.50 9.13 11.78
C ASN A 177 -0.46 9.41 10.69
N TYR A 178 -0.76 10.31 9.76
CA TYR A 178 0.16 10.69 8.69
C TYR A 178 1.50 11.18 9.24
N GLU A 179 1.49 11.96 10.32
CA GLU A 179 2.68 12.51 10.97
C GLU A 179 3.61 11.43 11.54
N ASN A 180 3.07 10.26 11.84
CA ASN A 180 3.82 9.09 12.31
C ASN A 180 4.23 8.16 11.16
N SER A 181 3.84 8.48 9.93
CA SER A 181 4.00 7.58 8.79
C SER A 181 5.35 7.73 8.11
N PHE A 182 5.75 6.68 7.38
CA PHE A 182 6.93 6.71 6.51
C PHE A 182 6.88 7.90 5.54
N GLN A 183 5.69 8.22 5.02
CA GLN A 183 5.49 9.28 4.03
C GLN A 183 5.85 10.65 4.60
N TYR A 184 5.42 10.97 5.82
CA TYR A 184 5.82 12.22 6.46
C TYR A 184 7.33 12.29 6.67
N GLN A 185 7.94 11.20 7.16
CA GLN A 185 9.39 11.13 7.33
C GLN A 185 10.14 11.30 6.00
N ASN A 186 9.65 10.69 4.92
CA ASN A 186 10.22 10.81 3.59
C ASN A 186 10.09 12.25 3.04
N THR A 187 8.94 12.90 3.24
CA THR A 187 8.76 14.31 2.91
C THR A 187 9.75 15.19 3.66
N LEU A 188 9.89 15.01 4.98
CA LEU A 188 10.87 15.77 5.78
C LEU A 188 12.30 15.58 5.27
N LYS A 189 12.68 14.34 4.90
CA LYS A 189 13.99 14.04 4.34
C LYS A 189 14.24 14.81 3.05
N HIS A 190 13.33 14.74 2.08
CA HIS A 190 13.47 15.46 0.81
C HIS A 190 13.45 16.98 0.99
N THR A 191 12.61 17.50 1.88
CA THR A 191 12.62 18.93 2.23
C THR A 191 13.97 19.35 2.82
N LYS A 192 14.56 18.53 3.70
CA LYS A 192 15.89 18.79 4.26
C LYS A 192 16.98 18.74 3.19
N GLU A 193 16.97 17.73 2.32
CA GLU A 193 17.89 17.60 1.19
C GLU A 193 17.80 18.82 0.26
N TYR A 194 16.59 19.24 -0.09
CA TYR A 194 16.35 20.42 -0.90
C TYR A 194 16.99 21.67 -0.29
N PHE A 195 16.70 21.97 0.98
CA PHE A 195 17.28 23.15 1.63
C PHE A 195 18.78 23.04 1.91
N ASN A 196 19.36 21.84 1.90
CA ASN A 196 20.82 21.69 1.93
C ASN A 196 21.45 22.07 0.59
N HIS A 197 20.79 21.79 -0.53
CA HIS A 197 21.24 22.19 -1.88
C HIS A 197 20.90 23.64 -2.23
N PHE A 198 19.82 24.19 -1.64
CA PHE A 198 19.35 25.56 -1.87
C PHE A 198 19.19 26.34 -0.55
N PRO A 199 20.29 26.67 0.16
CA PRO A 199 20.22 27.27 1.50
C PRO A 199 19.52 28.63 1.54
N SER A 200 19.64 29.43 0.46
CA SER A 200 19.02 30.76 0.35
C SER A 200 17.49 30.73 0.30
N GLN A 201 16.90 29.57 0.00
CA GLN A 201 15.45 29.39 -0.07
C GLN A 201 14.85 28.86 1.24
N ARG A 202 15.67 28.63 2.27
CA ARG A 202 15.18 28.15 3.57
C ARG A 202 14.30 29.23 4.21
N PRO A 203 13.05 28.94 4.60
CA PRO A 203 12.21 29.91 5.29
C PRO A 203 12.89 30.34 6.59
N ALA A 204 12.81 31.64 6.90
CA ALA A 204 13.28 32.15 8.17
C ALA A 204 12.60 31.38 9.31
N LYS A 205 13.37 30.92 10.30
CA LYS A 205 12.77 30.26 11.48
C LYS A 205 11.74 31.20 12.06
N ALA A 206 10.47 30.76 12.12
CA ALA A 206 9.44 31.47 12.86
C ALA A 206 9.98 31.67 14.29
N SER A 207 10.15 32.93 14.70
CA SER A 207 10.46 33.24 16.08
C SER A 207 9.35 32.63 16.93
N LYS A 208 9.73 31.79 17.90
CA LYS A 208 8.77 31.36 18.92
C LYS A 208 8.27 32.64 19.57
N SER A 209 7.00 33.01 19.36
CA SER A 209 6.37 34.06 20.14
C SER A 209 6.30 33.53 21.57
N THR A 210 7.25 33.93 22.40
CA THR A 210 7.11 33.91 23.85
C THR A 210 6.00 34.89 24.19
N HIS A 211 4.77 34.41 24.22
CA HIS A 211 3.71 35.08 24.97
C HIS A 211 3.91 34.71 26.44
N LYS A 212 4.48 35.70 27.14
CA LYS A 212 4.51 36.02 28.57
C LYS A 212 4.01 34.95 29.55
#